data_AF-A0A516KHB5-F1
#
_entry.id   AF-A0A516KHB5-F1
#
_cell.length_a   1.000
_cell.length_b   1.000
_cell.length_c   1.000
_cell.angle_alpha   90.00
_cell.angle_beta   90.00
_cell.angle_gamma   90.00
#
_symmetry.space_group_name_H-M   'P 1'
#
loop_
_entity.id
_entity.type
_entity.pdbx_description
1 polymer ?
#
loop_
_entity_poly.entity_id
_entity_poly.type
_entity_poly.pdbx_seq_one_letter_code
_entity_poly.pdbx_strand_id
1 'polypeptide(L)'
;MNRFIDELYNAIYSPKLTPQELLGNLKMQNYTEVNFQKCENTLIGITKCVLDDGNNAEFKYTFNETNHLIQLESNIGNQSEILYDREVEIKKKEHELKNLLMDRFKNEVG
;
A
#
# COMPACT_ATOMS: atom_id res chain seq x y z
N MET A 1 -17.53 -5.13 15.36
CA MET A 1 -18.26 -4.69 14.16
C MET A 1 -17.75 -3.33 13.71
N ASN A 2 -17.81 -2.30 14.58
CA ASN A 2 -17.20 -0.98 14.30
C ASN A 2 -15.75 -1.10 13.83
N ARG A 3 -14.88 -1.80 14.55
CA ARG A 3 -13.47 -2.01 14.13
C ARG A 3 -13.30 -2.59 12.70
N PHE A 4 -14.15 -3.52 12.25
CA PHE A 4 -14.02 -4.09 10.90
C PHE A 4 -14.55 -3.14 9.83
N ILE A 5 -15.61 -2.39 10.15
CA ILE A 5 -16.10 -1.30 9.30
C ILE A 5 -15.05 -0.20 9.20
N ASP A 6 -14.39 0.15 10.31
CA ASP A 6 -13.30 1.13 10.36
C ASP A 6 -12.08 0.65 9.58
N GLU A 7 -11.70 -0.63 9.69
CA GLU A 7 -10.60 -1.22 8.91
C GLU A 7 -10.90 -1.22 7.40
N LEU A 8 -12.13 -1.55 6.99
CA LEU A 8 -12.57 -1.50 5.59
C LEU A 8 -12.63 -0.04 5.10
N TYR A 9 -13.21 0.86 5.89
CA TYR A 9 -13.25 2.29 5.59
C TYR A 9 -11.84 2.85 5.41
N ASN A 10 -10.90 2.49 6.29
CA ASN A 10 -9.51 2.89 6.15
C ASN A 10 -8.84 2.28 4.90
N ALA A 11 -9.12 1.02 4.55
CA ALA A 11 -8.58 0.44 3.32
C ALA A 11 -9.06 1.17 2.06
N ILE A 12 -10.33 1.60 2.05
CA ILE A 12 -10.96 2.29 0.92
C ILE A 12 -10.53 3.77 0.84
N TYR A 13 -10.56 4.47 1.97
CA TYR A 13 -10.51 5.94 1.99
C TYR A 13 -9.21 6.52 2.57
N SER A 14 -8.40 5.74 3.30
CA SER A 14 -7.13 6.26 3.81
C SER A 14 -6.09 6.32 2.68
N PRO A 15 -5.30 7.41 2.60
CA PRO A 15 -4.20 7.49 1.65
C PRO A 15 -3.17 6.38 1.83
N LYS A 16 -3.06 5.81 3.04
CA LYS A 16 -1.99 4.92 3.55
C LYS A 16 -0.61 5.56 3.59
N LEU A 17 -0.24 6.20 2.49
CA LEU A 17 0.97 6.96 2.27
C LEU A 17 0.64 8.01 1.20
N THR A 18 1.18 9.19 1.35
CA THR A 18 1.05 10.30 0.40
C THR A 18 2.36 10.50 -0.36
N PRO A 19 2.33 11.07 -1.58
CA PRO A 19 3.53 11.40 -2.32
C PRO A 19 4.51 12.27 -1.53
N GLN A 20 4.00 13.25 -0.77
CA GLN A 20 4.81 14.17 0.02
C GLN A 20 5.61 13.46 1.12
N GLU A 21 5.06 12.40 1.71
CA GLU A 21 5.74 11.61 2.75
C GLU A 21 6.99 10.89 2.21
N LEU A 22 7.03 10.55 0.91
CA LEU A 22 8.22 9.92 0.30
C LEU A 22 9.45 10.83 0.34
N LEU A 23 9.29 12.16 0.31
CA LEU A 23 10.41 13.10 0.44
C LEU A 23 11.11 12.96 1.80
N GLY A 24 10.40 12.48 2.82
CA GLY A 24 10.96 12.17 4.14
C GLY A 24 12.07 11.12 4.08
N ASN A 25 12.04 10.21 3.10
CA ASN A 25 13.03 9.15 2.95
C ASN A 25 14.44 9.72 2.72
N LEU A 26 14.57 10.87 2.04
CA LEU A 26 15.87 11.52 1.82
C LEU A 26 16.58 11.98 3.10
N LYS A 27 15.89 11.98 4.25
CA LYS A 27 16.50 12.28 5.56
C LYS A 27 17.24 11.07 6.13
N MET A 28 17.00 9.87 5.61
CA MET A 28 17.66 8.64 6.03
C MET A 28 18.96 8.45 5.25
N GLN A 29 20.04 8.06 5.94
CA GLN A 29 21.38 7.96 5.34
C GLN A 29 21.48 6.93 4.20
N ASN A 30 20.66 5.88 4.24
CA ASN A 30 20.70 4.80 3.29
C ASN A 30 19.83 5.05 2.04
N TYR A 31 18.99 6.08 2.04
CA TYR A 31 18.20 6.50 0.87
C TYR A 31 18.98 7.49 0.02
N THR A 32 18.95 7.28 -1.28
CA THR A 32 19.79 8.02 -2.25
C THR A 32 18.96 8.85 -3.22
N GLU A 33 17.71 8.46 -3.48
CA GLU A 33 16.90 9.08 -4.51
C GLU A 33 15.40 9.02 -4.19
N VAL A 34 14.68 10.09 -4.52
CA VAL A 34 13.22 10.13 -4.56
C VAL A 34 12.83 10.90 -5.81
N ASN A 35 12.13 10.24 -6.73
CA ASN A 35 11.67 10.80 -8.00
C ASN A 35 10.17 10.63 -8.16
N PHE A 36 9.58 11.51 -8.97
CA PHE A 36 8.19 11.43 -9.36
C PHE A 36 8.05 11.53 -10.87
N GLN A 37 7.16 10.71 -11.42
CA GLN A 37 6.76 10.78 -12.81
C GLN A 37 5.23 10.71 -12.88
N LYS A 38 4.63 11.54 -13.74
CA LYS A 38 3.21 11.43 -14.06
C LYS A 38 3.04 10.43 -15.20
N CYS A 39 2.18 9.44 -15.01
CA CYS A 39 1.82 8.46 -16.03
C CYS A 39 0.30 8.44 -16.16
N GLU A 40 -0.23 8.98 -17.27
CA GLU A 40 -1.67 9.15 -17.48
C GLU A 40 -2.35 9.83 -16.27
N ASN A 41 -3.26 9.11 -15.60
CA ASN A 41 -4.04 9.52 -14.44
C ASN A 41 -3.43 9.05 -13.10
N THR A 42 -2.16 8.66 -13.12
CA THR A 42 -1.43 8.19 -11.94
C THR A 42 -0.17 9.02 -11.71
N LEU A 43 0.23 9.09 -10.45
CA LEU A 43 1.53 9.59 -10.06
C LEU A 43 2.36 8.40 -9.60
N ILE A 44 3.53 8.20 -10.20
CA ILE A 44 4.47 7.17 -9.79
C ILE A 44 5.59 7.84 -9.00
N GLY A 45 5.73 7.47 -7.73
CA GLY A 45 6.88 7.78 -6.91
C GLY A 45 7.90 6.64 -6.97
N ILE A 46 9.17 6.96 -7.12
CA ILE A 46 10.27 5.98 -7.09
C ILE A 46 11.23 6.42 -6.00
N THR A 47 11.58 5.53 -5.08
CA THR A 47 12.62 5.78 -4.10
C THR A 47 13.71 4.73 -4.21
N LYS A 48 14.98 5.13 -4.13
CA LYS A 48 16.11 4.20 -4.12
C LYS A 48 16.87 4.28 -2.80
N CYS A 49 17.34 3.13 -2.33
CA CYS A 49 18.16 3.02 -1.14
C CYS A 49 19.14 1.84 -1.23
N VAL A 50 20.06 1.82 -0.28
CA VAL A 50 20.97 0.69 -0.04
C VAL A 50 20.46 -0.04 1.20
N LEU A 51 20.30 -1.36 1.10
CA LEU A 51 19.92 -2.24 2.20
C LEU A 51 21.14 -2.58 3.07
N ASP A 52 20.90 -3.13 4.26
CA ASP A 52 21.96 -3.45 5.23
C ASP A 52 22.96 -4.52 4.71
N ASP A 53 22.51 -5.37 3.79
CA ASP A 53 23.35 -6.36 3.10
C ASP A 53 24.16 -5.76 1.92
N GLY A 54 24.04 -4.44 1.69
CA GLY A 54 24.70 -3.70 0.63
C GLY A 54 23.96 -3.71 -0.72
N ASN A 55 22.82 -4.40 -0.83
CA ASN A 55 22.06 -4.45 -2.08
C ASN A 55 21.33 -3.13 -2.34
N ASN A 56 21.25 -2.74 -3.63
CA ASN A 56 20.40 -1.63 -4.04
C ASN A 56 18.94 -2.09 -4.11
N ALA A 57 18.06 -1.29 -3.52
CA ALA A 57 16.62 -1.46 -3.58
C ALA A 57 15.97 -0.25 -4.24
N GLU A 58 14.98 -0.52 -5.09
CA GLU A 58 14.08 0.49 -5.64
C GLU A 58 12.66 0.15 -5.21
N PHE A 59 11.96 1.12 -4.63
CA PHE A 59 10.54 1.01 -4.29
C PHE A 59 9.74 1.91 -5.20
N LYS A 60 8.75 1.33 -5.88
CA LYS A 60 7.87 2.01 -6.82
C LYS A 60 6.48 2.09 -6.22
N TYR A 61 6.01 3.31 -6.03
CA TYR A 61 4.72 3.67 -5.46
C TYR A 61 3.82 4.20 -6.56
N THR A 62 2.64 3.61 -6.74
CA THR A 62 1.64 4.10 -7.70
C THR A 62 0.51 4.75 -6.94
N PHE A 63 0.28 6.04 -7.16
CA PHE A 63 -0.79 6.82 -6.54
C PHE A 63 -1.87 7.17 -7.57
N ASN A 64 -3.12 7.21 -7.14
CA ASN A 64 -4.23 7.72 -7.95
C ASN A 64 -4.25 9.27 -7.98
N GLU A 65 -5.20 9.85 -8.71
CA GLU A 65 -5.38 11.31 -8.81
C GLU A 65 -5.66 12.02 -7.47
N THR A 66 -6.16 11.29 -6.47
CA THR A 66 -6.41 11.81 -5.12
C THR A 66 -5.27 11.51 -4.14
N ASN A 67 -4.07 11.17 -4.65
CA ASN A 67 -2.88 10.86 -3.86
C ASN A 67 -2.99 9.63 -2.95
N HIS A 68 -3.95 8.74 -3.19
CA HIS A 68 -4.06 7.49 -2.47
C HIS A 68 -3.16 6.42 -3.10
N LEU A 69 -2.35 5.73 -2.29
CA LEU A 69 -1.45 4.66 -2.76
C LEU A 69 -2.19 3.44 -3.29
N ILE A 70 -2.20 3.22 -4.60
CA ILE A 70 -2.81 2.05 -5.26
C ILE A 70 -1.92 0.81 -5.06
N GLN A 71 -0.61 0.93 -5.32
CA GLN A 71 0.30 -0.21 -5.34
C GLN A 71 1.70 0.20 -4.86
N LEU A 72 2.37 -0.71 -4.14
CA LEU A 72 3.80 -0.64 -3.82
C LEU A 72 4.48 -1.90 -4.33
N GLU A 73 5.53 -1.68 -5.13
CA GLU A 73 6.39 -2.72 -5.67
C GLU A 73 7.82 -2.51 -5.15
N SER A 74 8.48 -3.58 -4.71
CA SER A 74 9.91 -3.58 -4.36
C SER A 74 10.70 -4.31 -5.43
N ASN A 75 11.76 -3.66 -5.91
CA ASN A 75 12.72 -4.19 -6.86
C ASN A 75 14.08 -4.26 -6.17
N ILE A 76 14.52 -5.47 -5.80
CA ILE A 76 15.80 -5.71 -5.13
C ILE A 76 16.59 -6.68 -6.01
N GLY A 77 17.69 -6.18 -6.60
CA GLY A 77 18.43 -6.92 -7.62
C GLY A 77 17.56 -7.24 -8.84
N ASN A 78 17.34 -8.53 -9.12
CA ASN A 78 16.50 -9.02 -10.23
C ASN A 78 15.12 -9.53 -9.77
N GLN A 79 14.76 -9.30 -8.52
CA GLN A 79 13.48 -9.75 -7.96
C GLN A 79 12.56 -8.55 -7.78
N SER A 80 11.34 -8.68 -8.32
CA SER A 80 10.24 -7.75 -8.10
C SER A 80 9.16 -8.45 -7.28
N GLU A 81 8.64 -7.75 -6.27
CA GLU A 81 7.53 -8.21 -5.43
C GLU A 81 6.54 -7.06 -5.20
N ILE A 82 5.24 -7.37 -5.27
CA ILE A 82 4.18 -6.43 -4.88
C ILE A 82 4.00 -6.53 -3.36
N LEU A 83 4.48 -5.52 -2.64
CA LEU A 83 4.36 -5.45 -1.18
C LEU A 83 2.97 -4.96 -0.74
N TYR A 84 2.27 -4.21 -1.59
CA TYR A 84 0.93 -3.72 -1.31
C TYR A 84 0.14 -3.51 -2.61
N ASP A 85 -1.13 -3.93 -2.59
CA ASP A 85 -2.11 -3.67 -3.63
C ASP A 85 -3.45 -3.33 -2.96
N ARG A 86 -3.97 -2.12 -3.22
CA ARG A 86 -5.20 -1.64 -2.58
C ARG A 86 -6.41 -2.51 -2.93
N GLU A 87 -6.53 -2.98 -4.17
CA GLU A 87 -7.68 -3.78 -4.59
C GLU A 87 -7.69 -5.13 -3.87
N VAL A 88 -6.51 -5.75 -3.75
CA VAL A 88 -6.32 -6.99 -2.99
C VAL A 88 -6.68 -6.79 -1.51
N GLU A 89 -6.23 -5.71 -0.89
CA GLU A 89 -6.50 -5.43 0.52
C GLU A 89 -7.98 -5.15 0.79
N ILE A 90 -8.67 -4.42 -0.10
CA ILE A 90 -10.12 -4.19 -0.01
C ILE A 90 -10.85 -5.54 -0.10
N LYS A 91 -10.54 -6.38 -1.10
CA LYS A 91 -11.18 -7.69 -1.28
C LYS A 91 -10.98 -8.61 -0.08
N LYS A 92 -9.78 -8.62 0.52
CA LYS A 92 -9.52 -9.37 1.75
C LYS A 92 -10.42 -8.90 2.89
N LYS A 93 -10.54 -7.59 3.10
CA LYS A 93 -11.36 -7.00 4.16
C LYS A 93 -12.85 -7.24 3.94
N GLU A 94 -13.33 -7.16 2.70
CA GLU A 94 -14.70 -7.53 2.34
C GLU A 94 -14.99 -9.01 2.65
N HIS A 95 -14.05 -9.90 2.32
CA HIS A 95 -14.19 -11.32 2.60
C HIS A 95 -14.22 -11.62 4.11
N GLU A 96 -13.32 -11.01 4.89
CA GLU A 96 -13.31 -11.11 6.35
C GLU A 96 -14.64 -10.66 6.96
N LEU A 97 -15.15 -9.49 6.53
CA LEU A 97 -16.43 -8.97 7.01
C LEU A 97 -17.60 -9.89 6.65
N LYS A 98 -17.62 -10.42 5.43
CA LYS A 98 -18.67 -11.36 4.99
C LYS A 98 -18.69 -12.62 5.85
N ASN A 99 -17.53 -13.20 6.15
CA ASN A 99 -17.44 -14.40 6.98
C ASN A 99 -17.95 -14.13 8.41
N LEU A 100 -17.56 -13.00 9.00
CA LEU A 100 -18.04 -12.59 10.33
C LEU A 100 -19.56 -12.42 10.40
N LEU A 101 -20.16 -11.84 9.36
CA LEU A 101 -21.62 -11.69 9.28
C LEU A 101 -22.29 -13.07 9.16
N MET A 102 -21.78 -13.94 8.31
CA MET A 102 -22.31 -15.30 8.12
C MET A 102 -22.24 -16.14 9.39
N ASP A 103 -21.16 -16.05 10.16
CA ASP A 103 -21.02 -16.76 11.42
C ASP A 103 -22.01 -16.27 12.48
N ARG A 104 -22.29 -14.96 12.53
CA ARG A 104 -23.36 -14.43 13.40
C ARG A 104 -24.74 -14.93 13.01
N PHE A 105 -25.10 -14.88 11.73
CA PHE A 105 -26.40 -15.36 11.27
C PHE A 105 -26.61 -16.85 11.59
N LYS A 106 -25.55 -17.67 11.54
CA LYS A 106 -25.64 -19.08 11.94
C LYS A 106 -25.83 -19.27 13.45
N ASN A 107 -25.23 -18.41 14.27
CA ASN A 107 -25.31 -18.48 15.73
C ASN A 107 -26.60 -17.87 16.31
N GLU A 108 -27.33 -17.05 15.55
CA GLU A 108 -28.62 -16.47 15.98
C GLU A 108 -29.84 -17.31 15.55
N VAL A 109 -29.66 -18.27 14.64
CA VAL A 109 -30.73 -19.13 14.09
C VAL A 109 -30.63 -20.59 14.58
N GLY A 110 -29.63 -20.90 15.42
CA GLY A 110 -29.48 -22.19 16.12
C GLY A 110 -29.72 -22.04 17.61
#